data_AF-A0A1E7F1V9-F1
#
_entry.id   AF-A0A1E7F1V9-F1
#
_cell.length_a   1.000
_cell.length_b   1.000
_cell.length_c   1.000
_cell.angle_alpha   90.00
_cell.angle_beta   90.00
_cell.angle_gamma   90.00
#
_symmetry.space_group_name_H-M   'P 1'
#
loop_
_entity.id
_entity.type
_entity.pdbx_description
1 polymer ?
#
loop_
_entity_poly.entity_id
_entity_poly.type
_entity_poly.pdbx_seq_one_letter_code
_entity_poly.pdbx_strand_id
1 'polypeptide(L)'
;KKSPARVTLVNWENEVVLDTFLVVPVPVTDFYDTQILGVVDDSSSSSSITRSLADVRTEVERMLRGKILIGYELDGALQGLGLTHPKSDMRDSSAY
;
A
#
# COMPACT_ATOMS: atom_id res chain seq x y z
N LYS A 1 -10.18 3.68 -12.31
CA LYS A 1 -9.29 4.09 -11.19
C LYS A 1 -8.60 2.83 -10.68
N LYS A 2 -7.26 2.76 -10.70
CA LYS A 2 -6.54 1.65 -10.05
C LYS A 2 -6.63 1.87 -8.54
N SER A 3 -7.06 0.86 -7.80
CA SER A 3 -7.14 0.88 -6.34
C SER A 3 -6.18 -0.17 -5.80
N PRO A 4 -5.18 0.19 -4.98
CA PRO A 4 -4.25 -0.80 -4.43
C PRO A 4 -4.97 -1.69 -3.41
N ALA A 5 -4.81 -3.00 -3.55
CA ALA A 5 -5.37 -3.99 -2.61
C ALA A 5 -4.39 -4.30 -1.45
N ARG A 6 -3.09 -4.10 -1.67
CA ARG A 6 -2.01 -4.34 -0.72
C ARG A 6 -0.94 -3.28 -0.88
N VAL A 7 -0.34 -2.88 0.24
CA VAL A 7 0.83 -1.99 0.27
C VAL A 7 1.90 -2.68 1.08
N THR A 8 3.08 -2.81 0.48
CA THR A 8 4.26 -3.35 1.14
C THR A 8 5.39 -2.33 1.00
N LEU A 9 6.00 -1.94 2.12
CA LEU A 9 7.23 -1.16 2.15
C LEU A 9 8.35 -2.00 2.75
N VAL A 10 9.51 -1.89 2.11
CA VAL A 10 10.74 -2.55 2.50
C VAL A 10 11.79 -1.47 2.76
N ASN A 11 12.57 -1.63 3.83
CA ASN A 11 13.69 -0.73 4.10
C ASN A 11 14.93 -1.10 3.25
N TRP A 12 16.00 -0.31 3.40
CA TRP A 12 17.28 -0.60 2.75
C TRP A 12 17.92 -1.92 3.21
N GLU A 13 17.62 -2.36 4.43
CA GLU A 13 18.12 -3.62 5.01
C GLU A 13 17.31 -4.85 4.56
N ASN A 14 16.45 -4.70 3.54
CA ASN A 14 15.56 -5.75 3.01
C ASN A 14 14.50 -6.27 4.01
N GLU A 15 14.23 -5.53 5.07
CA GLU A 15 13.19 -5.85 6.04
C GLU A 15 11.86 -5.19 5.66
N VAL A 16 10.78 -5.94 5.82
CA VAL A 16 9.41 -5.47 5.57
C VAL A 16 8.97 -4.59 6.73
N VAL A 17 8.93 -3.27 6.50
CA VAL A 17 8.56 -2.28 7.53
C VAL A 17 7.06 -2.03 7.58
N LEU A 18 6.36 -2.25 6.46
CA LEU A 18 4.91 -2.19 6.39
C LEU A 18 4.43 -3.25 5.42
N ASP A 19 3.47 -4.07 5.83
CA ASP A 19 2.73 -4.95 4.93
C ASP A 19 1.27 -4.94 5.37
N THR A 20 0.38 -4.44 4.52
CA THR A 20 -1.00 -4.21 4.91
C THR A 20 -1.95 -4.35 3.73
N PHE A 21 -3.08 -5.00 3.98
CA PHE A 21 -4.19 -5.11 3.03
C PHE A 21 -5.18 -3.95 3.23
N LEU A 22 -5.58 -3.34 2.12
CA LEU A 22 -6.48 -2.20 2.09
C LEU A 22 -7.91 -2.69 1.81
N VAL A 23 -8.86 -2.30 2.67
CA VAL A 23 -10.29 -2.41 2.32
C VAL A 23 -10.74 -1.12 1.65
N VAL A 24 -11.20 -1.24 0.41
CA VAL A 24 -11.74 -0.13 -0.37
C VAL A 24 -13.26 -0.09 -0.14
N PRO A 25 -13.84 1.02 0.38
CA PRO A 25 -15.27 1.12 0.70
C PRO A 25 -16.16 1.37 -0.52
N VAL A 26 -15.63 1.33 -1.75
CA VAL A 26 -16.41 1.44 -2.98
C VAL A 26 -17.01 0.07 -3.28
N PRO A 27 -18.29 -0.06 -3.68
CA PRO A 27 -18.79 -1.31 -4.23
C PRO A 27 -17.97 -1.62 -5.49
N VAL A 28 -16.96 -2.47 -5.35
CA VAL A 28 -16.12 -2.89 -6.46
C VAL A 28 -16.97 -3.87 -7.27
N THR A 29 -17.57 -3.39 -8.37
CA THR A 29 -18.46 -4.20 -9.20
C THR A 29 -17.74 -5.23 -10.07
N ASP A 30 -16.41 -5.27 -10.07
CA ASP A 30 -15.64 -6.25 -10.81
C ASP A 30 -14.75 -7.04 -9.86
N PHE A 31 -15.36 -8.10 -9.33
CA PHE A 31 -14.71 -9.15 -8.56
C PHE A 31 -14.01 -10.10 -9.53
N TYR A 32 -12.68 -10.07 -9.56
CA TYR A 32 -11.86 -11.24 -9.85
C TYR A 32 -10.78 -11.28 -8.78
N ASP A 33 -10.87 -12.29 -7.91
CA ASP A 33 -9.99 -12.54 -6.76
C ASP A 33 -10.08 -11.55 -5.59
N THR A 34 -10.91 -11.86 -4.60
CA THR A 34 -10.44 -12.54 -3.38
C THR A 34 -11.61 -12.68 -2.42
N GLN A 35 -11.93 -13.92 -2.05
CA GLN A 35 -12.74 -14.20 -0.86
C GLN A 35 -12.01 -13.71 0.39
N ILE A 36 -12.22 -12.46 0.81
CA ILE A 36 -11.89 -12.04 2.19
C ILE A 36 -13.17 -12.17 3.02
N LEU A 37 -13.49 -13.42 3.34
CA LEU A 37 -14.25 -13.76 4.53
C LEU A 37 -13.32 -13.56 5.73
N GLY A 38 -13.74 -12.75 6.69
CA GLY A 38 -12.95 -12.51 7.89
C GLY A 38 -13.66 -11.59 8.84
N VAL A 39 -14.81 -12.04 9.35
CA VAL A 39 -15.45 -11.49 10.54
C VAL A 39 -14.38 -11.41 11.65
N VAL A 40 -14.38 -10.29 12.35
CA VAL A 40 -13.66 -10.12 13.62
C VAL A 40 -14.07 -11.25 14.54
N ASP A 41 -13.17 -12.21 14.76
CA ASP A 41 -13.23 -13.08 15.94
C ASP A 41 -11.88 -13.06 16.64
N ASP A 42 -11.99 -12.74 17.91
CA ASP A 42 -10.96 -12.51 18.91
C ASP A 42 -10.26 -13.85 19.23
N SER A 43 -9.12 -14.15 18.61
CA SER A 43 -8.03 -14.94 19.24
C SER A 43 -6.96 -15.35 18.23
N SER A 44 -5.75 -14.87 18.49
CA SER A 44 -4.46 -15.49 18.17
C SER A 44 -4.13 -15.88 16.72
N SER A 45 -3.03 -15.28 16.26
CA SER A 45 -2.13 -15.72 15.17
C SER A 45 -2.49 -15.25 13.75
N SER A 46 -1.63 -14.35 13.24
CA SER A 46 -1.61 -13.89 11.83
C SER A 46 -2.76 -12.97 11.44
N SER A 47 -2.95 -11.90 12.22
CA SER A 47 -3.85 -10.80 11.89
C SER A 47 -3.45 -10.16 10.55
N SER A 48 -4.13 -10.53 9.46
CA SER A 48 -4.25 -9.66 8.29
C SER A 48 -5.01 -8.41 8.74
N ILE A 49 -4.27 -7.44 9.28
CA ILE A 49 -4.81 -6.19 9.80
C ILE A 49 -5.33 -5.40 8.61
N THR A 50 -6.61 -5.57 8.33
CA THR A 50 -7.34 -4.76 7.36
C THR A 50 -7.39 -3.32 7.85
N ARG A 51 -6.61 -2.44 7.23
CA ARG A 51 -6.56 -1.00 7.58
C ARG A 51 -7.32 -0.19 6.55
N SER A 52 -7.90 0.92 6.99
CA SER A 52 -8.53 1.88 6.09
C SER A 52 -7.47 2.57 5.21
N LEU A 53 -7.85 2.88 3.97
CA LEU A 53 -6.97 3.59 3.02
C LEU A 53 -6.42 4.90 3.60
N ALA A 54 -7.23 5.63 4.37
CA ALA A 54 -6.82 6.88 4.98
C ALA A 54 -5.67 6.69 5.99
N ASP A 55 -5.77 5.69 6.87
CA ASP A 55 -4.74 5.42 7.88
C ASP A 55 -3.42 4.99 7.24
N VAL A 56 -3.49 4.05 6.28
CA VAL A 56 -2.30 3.60 5.54
C VAL A 56 -1.69 4.76 4.76
N ARG A 57 -2.51 5.60 4.11
CA ARG A 57 -2.02 6.77 3.39
C ARG A 57 -1.21 7.70 4.29
N THR A 58 -1.74 8.05 5.47
CA THR A 58 -1.05 8.93 6.42
C THR A 58 0.24 8.30 6.94
N GLU A 59 0.22 7.00 7.23
CA GLU A 59 1.42 6.32 7.71
C GLU A 59 2.50 6.25 6.62
N VAL A 60 2.13 5.89 5.40
CA VAL A 60 3.03 5.85 4.25
C VAL A 60 3.58 7.25 3.95
N GLU A 61 2.75 8.29 3.96
CA GLU A 61 3.20 9.68 3.78
C GLU A 61 4.26 10.09 4.81
N ARG A 62 4.02 9.74 6.09
CA ARG A 62 4.97 9.98 7.18
C ARG A 62 6.29 9.24 6.97
N MET A 63 6.23 7.99 6.50
CA MET A 63 7.42 7.18 6.23
C MET A 63 8.22 7.68 5.01
N LEU A 64 7.54 8.15 3.97
CA LEU A 64 8.17 8.65 2.75
C LEU A 64 8.79 10.03 2.90
N ARG A 65 8.35 10.83 3.88
CA ARG A 65 8.85 12.20 4.05
C ARG A 65 10.36 12.23 4.29
N GLY A 66 11.10 12.79 3.33
CA GLY A 66 12.56 12.92 3.39
C GLY A 66 13.33 11.62 3.13
N LYS A 67 12.68 10.61 2.54
CA LYS A 67 13.32 9.38 2.07
C LYS A 67 13.22 9.27 0.55
N ILE A 68 14.09 8.46 -0.04
CA ILE A 68 14.07 8.13 -1.46
C ILE A 68 13.13 6.93 -1.66
N LEU A 69 12.16 7.08 -2.55
CA LEU A 69 11.25 6.00 -2.96
C LEU A 69 11.83 5.26 -4.16
N ILE A 70 12.02 3.96 -4.03
CA ILE A 70 12.53 3.09 -5.09
C ILE A 70 11.49 2.01 -5.38
N GLY A 71 11.20 1.77 -6.65
CA GLY A 71 10.26 0.73 -7.05
C GLY A 71 9.98 0.72 -8.55
N TYR A 72 8.95 -0.02 -8.95
CA TYR A 72 8.52 -0.18 -10.33
C TYR A 72 7.16 0.48 -10.55
N GLU A 73 7.01 1.30 -11.59
CA GLU A 73 5.79 2.03 -11.93
C GLU A 73 5.25 2.86 -10.74
N LEU A 74 6.13 3.63 -10.10
CA LEU A 74 5.82 4.36 -8.86
C LEU A 74 4.68 5.37 -9.04
N ASP A 75 4.54 5.97 -10.23
CA ASP A 75 3.44 6.87 -10.56
C ASP A 75 2.07 6.20 -10.39
N GLY A 76 1.93 4.94 -10.84
CA GLY A 76 0.69 4.19 -10.72
C GLY A 76 0.37 3.83 -9.27
N ALA A 77 1.39 3.46 -8.48
CA ALA A 77 1.25 3.15 -7.07
C ALA A 77 0.86 4.38 -6.24
N LEU A 78 1.54 5.51 -6.45
CA LEU A 78 1.25 6.78 -5.77
C LEU A 78 -0.14 7.31 -6.14
N GLN A 79 -0.54 7.20 -7.41
CA GLN A 79 -1.89 7.58 -7.84
C GLN A 79 -2.98 6.72 -7.17
N GLY A 80 -2.73 5.41 -7.00
CA GLY A 80 -3.62 4.50 -6.29
C GLY A 80 -3.80 4.85 -4.81
N LEU A 81 -2.74 5.36 -4.18
CA LEU A 81 -2.75 5.84 -2.79
C LEU A 81 -3.20 7.30 -2.63
N GLY A 82 -3.30 8.05 -3.72
CA GLY A 82 -3.54 9.50 -3.68
C GLY A 82 -2.39 10.27 -3.01
N LEU A 83 -1.17 9.76 -3.13
CA LEU A 83 0.05 10.38 -2.60
C LEU A 83 0.84 11.07 -3.70
N THR A 84 1.67 12.03 -3.30
CA THR A 84 2.58 12.73 -4.22
C THR A 84 3.94 12.81 -3.57
N HIS A 85 4.98 12.38 -4.30
CA HIS A 85 6.36 12.39 -3.84
C HIS A 85 7.22 13.18 -4.85
N PRO A 86 8.21 13.97 -4.43
CA PRO A 86 9.08 14.71 -5.35
C PRO A 86 9.82 13.76 -6.28
N LYS A 87 9.76 14.02 -7.59
CA LYS A 87 10.42 13.19 -8.62
C LYS A 87 11.93 13.05 -8.43
N SER A 88 12.58 14.05 -7.83
CA SER A 88 14.01 14.00 -7.49
C SER A 88 14.37 12.87 -6.51
N ASP A 89 13.42 12.51 -5.64
CA ASP A 89 13.57 11.47 -4.62
C ASP A 89 12.85 10.17 -5.04
N MET A 90 12.41 10.07 -6.30
CA MET A 90 11.85 8.84 -6.87
C MET A 90 12.86 8.16 -7.79
N ARG A 91 12.99 6.84 -7.65
CA ARG A 91 13.79 5.98 -8.53
C ARG A 91 12.88 4.90 -9.08
N ASP A 92 12.38 5.13 -10.28
CA ASP A 92 11.55 4.16 -10.99
C ASP A 92 12.43 3.24 -11.83
N SER A 93 12.34 1.93 -11.59
CA SER A 93 13.05 0.92 -12.37
C SER A 93 12.34 0.55 -13.66
N SER A 94 11.08 0.98 -13.88
CA SER A 94 10.35 0.73 -15.13
C SER A 94 10.82 1.63 -16.28
N ALA A 95 11.53 2.71 -15.98
CA ALA A 95 12.04 3.68 -16.94
C ALA A 95 13.47 3.37 -17.42
N TYR A 96 14.05 2.24 -16.98
CA TYR A 96 15.39 1.78 -17.32
C TYR A 96 15.38 0.61 -18.31
#